data_AF-A0ABC8RMC2-F1
#
_entry.id   AF-A0ABC8RMC2-F1
#
_cell.length_a   1.000
_cell.length_b   1.000
_cell.length_c   1.000
_cell.angle_alpha   90.00
_cell.angle_beta   90.00
_cell.angle_gamma   90.00
#
_symmetry.space_group_name_H-M   'P 1'
#
loop_
_entity.id
_entity.type
_entity.pdbx_description
1 polymer ?
#
loop_
_entity_poly.entity_id
_entity_poly.type
_entity_poly.pdbx_seq_one_letter_code
_entity_poly.pdbx_strand_id
1 'polypeptide(L)' 'MVKARKVGVAMDFSKSSKMAMQWAIDNLGEKDDTFYVIHIKSHASDEARNQIWSKSGS' A
#
# COMPACT_ATOMS: atom_id res chain seq x y z
N MET A 1 6.96 -7.95 27.80
CA MET A 1 6.75 -6.62 27.19
C MET A 1 7.30 -6.69 25.78
N VAL A 2 6.43 -6.81 24.77
CA VAL A 2 6.86 -6.91 23.37
C VAL A 2 7.43 -5.55 22.97
N LYS A 3 8.59 -5.55 22.32
CA LYS A 3 9.27 -4.33 21.87
C LYS A 3 8.39 -3.62 20.85
N ALA A 4 8.22 -2.30 21.00
CA ALA A 4 7.55 -1.43 20.03
C ALA A 4 8.01 -1.75 18.60
N ARG A 5 7.06 -2.02 17.71
CA ARG A 5 7.35 -2.49 16.34
C ARG A 5 7.48 -1.30 15.41
N LYS A 6 8.34 -1.46 14.41
CA LYS A 6 8.50 -0.52 13.31
C LYS A 6 8.00 -1.19 12.03
N VAL A 7 6.93 -0.67 11.47
CA VAL A 7 6.25 -1.25 10.30
C VAL A 7 6.40 -0.30 9.12
N GLY A 8 7.00 -0.76 8.03
CA GLY A 8 7.05 -0.03 6.77
C GLY A 8 5.84 -0.38 5.90
N VAL A 9 5.12 0.62 5.40
CA VAL A 9 3.94 0.44 4.55
C VAL A 9 4.15 1.17 3.23
N ALA A 10 4.31 0.42 2.15
CA ALA A 10 4.32 0.98 0.80
C ALA A 10 2.88 1.33 0.39
N MET A 11 2.65 2.57 -0.02
CA MET A 11 1.30 3.08 -0.28
C MET A 11 1.25 3.87 -1.59
N ASP A 12 0.25 3.56 -2.41
CA ASP A 12 -0.04 4.24 -3.68
C ASP A 12 -1.10 5.36 -3.55
N PHE A 13 -1.57 5.63 -2.33
CA PHE A 13 -2.57 6.64 -1.97
C PHE A 13 -3.93 6.50 -2.68
N SER A 14 -4.22 5.34 -3.25
CA SER A 14 -5.55 4.98 -3.75
C SER A 14 -6.59 4.93 -2.61
N LYS A 15 -7.88 4.91 -2.96
CA LYS A 15 -8.96 4.78 -1.97
C LYS A 15 -8.84 3.46 -1.19
N SER A 16 -8.53 2.36 -1.89
CA SER A 16 -8.36 1.04 -1.29
C SER A 16 -7.14 0.98 -0.38
N SER A 17 -6.00 1.58 -0.77
CA SER A 17 -4.81 1.57 0.08
C SER A 17 -5.02 2.32 1.40
N LYS A 18 -5.75 3.44 1.36
CA LYS A 18 -6.10 4.21 2.57
C LYS A 18 -7.01 3.41 3.50
N MET A 19 -8.01 2.71 2.95
CA MET A 19 -8.90 1.85 3.75
C MET A 19 -8.14 0.67 4.37
N ALA A 20 -7.23 0.05 3.61
CA ALA A 20 -6.38 -1.02 4.12
C ALA A 20 -5.47 -0.54 5.25
N MET A 21 -4.91 0.67 5.13
CA MET A 21 -4.09 1.25 6.20
C MET A 21 -4.92 1.56 7.45
N GLN A 22 -6.14 2.10 7.31
CA GLN A 22 -7.03 2.31 8.44
C GLN A 22 -7.33 0.99 9.17
N TRP A 23 -7.69 -0.06 8.42
CA TRP A 23 -7.92 -1.38 8.99
C TRP A 23 -6.68 -1.90 9.74
N ALA A 24 -5.47 -1.72 9.19
CA ALA A 24 -4.24 -2.14 9.84
C ALA A 24 -3.99 -1.40 11.16
N ILE A 25 -4.28 -0.09 11.23
CA ILE A 25 -4.18 0.67 12.48
C ILE A 25 -5.18 0.15 13.50
N ASP A 26 -6.44 -0.04 13.08
CA ASP A 26 -7.53 -0.42 13.98
C ASP A 26 -7.38 -1.83 14.57
N ASN A 27 -6.74 -2.74 13.82
CA ASN A 27 -6.70 -4.17 14.18
C ASN A 27 -5.30 -4.67 14.55
N LEU A 28 -4.23 -4.06 14.03
CA LEU A 28 -2.86 -4.52 14.23
C LEU A 28 -2.00 -3.51 15.02
N GLY A 29 -2.39 -2.24 15.05
CA GLY A 29 -1.64 -1.19 15.75
C GLY A 29 -1.74 -1.34 17.25
N GLU A 30 -0.60 -1.54 17.91
CA GLU A 30 -0.50 -1.44 19.36
C GLU A 30 0.05 -0.07 19.78
N LYS A 31 -0.13 0.26 21.05
CA LYS A 31 0.45 1.47 21.63
C LYS A 31 1.98 1.41 21.47
N ASP A 32 2.56 2.54 21.06
CA ASP A 32 3.98 2.74 20.79
C ASP A 32 4.52 2.11 19.48
N ASP A 33 3.67 1.46 18.67
CA ASP A 33 4.06 1.07 17.31
C ASP A 33 4.24 2.29 16.40
N THR A 34 5.21 2.18 15.49
CA THR A 34 5.51 3.24 14.51
C THR A 34 5.30 2.72 13.09
N PHE A 35 4.38 3.36 12.36
CA PHE A 35 4.13 3.09 10.94
C PHE A 35 4.87 4.12 10.07
N TYR A 36 5.79 3.65 9.24
CA TYR A 36 6.47 4.45 8.23
C TYR A 36 5.76 4.27 6.89
N VAL A 37 5.05 5.29 6.44
CA VAL A 37 4.38 5.28 5.13
C VAL A 37 5.35 5.72 4.04
N ILE A 38 5.55 4.84 3.05
CA ILE A 38 6.39 5.09 1.90
C ILE A 38 5.47 5.33 0.70
N HIS A 39 5.39 6.57 0.24
CA HIS A 39 4.64 6.89 -0.96
C HIS A 39 5.35 6.35 -2.20
N ILE A 40 4.74 5.37 -2.85
CA ILE A 40 5.22 4.86 -4.14
C ILE A 40 4.63 5.75 -5.24
N LYS A 41 5.44 6.67 -5.74
CA LYS A 41 5.12 7.39 -6.98
C LYS A 41 5.33 6.43 -8.16
N SER A 42 4.25 5.93 -8.75
CA SER A 42 4.36 5.36 -10.08
C SER A 42 4.71 6.50 -11.03
N HIS A 43 5.82 6.38 -11.76
CA HIS A 43 6.05 7.24 -12.91
C HIS A 43 4.91 6.97 -13.89
N ALA A 44 4.02 7.96 -14.05
CA ALA A 44 2.81 7.84 -14.85
C ALA A 44 3.14 7.56 -16.32
N SER A 45 2.53 6.53 -16.91
CA SER A 45 1.49 6.67 -17.97
C SER A 45 1.39 5.42 -18.85
N ASP A 46 2.39 4.53 -18.86
CA ASP A 46 2.32 3.28 -19.63
C ASP A 46 2.02 2.12 -18.71
N GLU A 47 0.74 1.75 -18.66
CA GLU A 47 0.29 0.48 -18.14
C GLU A 47 0.98 -0.68 -18.86
N ALA A 48 2.13 -1.12 -18.35
CA ALA A 48 2.64 -2.46 -18.63
C ALA A 48 1.62 -3.55 -18.19
N ARG A 49 0.64 -3.18 -17.36
CA ARG A 49 -0.44 -4.05 -16.87
C ARG A 49 -1.38 -4.53 -17.99
N ASN A 50 -1.56 -3.73 -19.06
CA ASN A 50 -2.48 -4.05 -20.15
C ASN A 50 -1.80 -4.45 -21.47
N GLN A 51 -0.46 -4.40 -21.56
CA GLN A 51 0.23 -4.83 -22.78
C GLN A 51 0.01 -6.30 -23.12
N ILE A 52 -0.13 -7.16 -22.11
CA ILE A 52 -0.37 -8.61 -22.30
C ILE A 52 -1.76 -8.88 -22.91
N TRP A 53 -2.73 -8.00 -22.66
CA TRP A 53 -4.12 -8.11 -23.12
C TRP A 53 -4.37 -7.31 -24.42
N SER A 54 -3.41 -6.50 -24.86
CA SER A 54 -3.55 -5.62 -26.03
C SER A 54 -3.56 -6.35 -27.37
N LYS A 55 -2.95 -7.55 -27.47
CA LYS A 55 -2.83 -8.28 -28.74
C LYS A 55 -3.97 -9.28 -29.02
N SER A 56 -4.80 -9.62 -28.03
CA SER A 56 -5.97 -10.49 -28.20
C SER A 56 -6.71 -10.55 -26.85
N GLY A 57 -7.97 -10.17 -26.65
CA GLY A 57 -9.07 -9.62 -27.45
C GLY A 57 -10.26 -9.50 -26.47
N SER A 58 -11.16 -8.54 -26.71
CA SER A 58 -12.50 -8.52 -26.09
C SER A 58 -13.39 -9.61 -26.69
#